data_AF-A0A966MAI4-F1
#
_entry.id   AF-A0A966MAI4-F1
#
_cell.length_a   1.000
_cell.length_b   1.000
_cell.length_c   1.000
_cell.angle_alpha   90.00
_cell.angle_beta   90.00
_cell.angle_gamma   90.00
#
_symmetry.space_group_name_H-M   'P 1'
#
loop_
_entity.id
_entity.type
_entity.pdbx_description
1 polymer ?
#
loop_
_entity_poly.entity_id
_entity_poly.type
_entity_poly.pdbx_seq_one_letter_code
_entity_poly.pdbx_strand_id
1 'polypeptide(L)'
;MLSLSSIEPQQVGVQEELLSKAIKFAIDNESQMDRDIGAALEKGHFEEPWPIGKTIGPVKHRKAGSGVILRKGQLIKTWGDVEYVDMTFSISKSYLSLCMGVAVNDGIIPDVHAPIRTIVKDGGFDSEQNKNITWAQMLQLTSEWEGTLWDKPDWIDHYRDVIGDSQNLDKRGSKRSLQPPGT
;
A
#
# COMPACT_ATOMS: atom_id res chain seq x y z
N MET A 1 -8.29 -20.88 -16.06
CA MET A 1 -8.92 -19.87 -15.18
C MET A 1 -9.91 -20.59 -14.29
N LEU A 2 -9.85 -20.37 -12.98
CA LEU A 2 -10.88 -20.87 -12.06
C LEU A 2 -12.13 -20.04 -12.33
N SER A 3 -13.15 -20.63 -12.96
CA SER A 3 -14.48 -20.01 -13.01
C SER A 3 -15.03 -20.03 -11.59
N LEU A 4 -15.02 -18.88 -10.92
CA LEU A 4 -15.67 -18.73 -9.63
C LEU A 4 -17.19 -18.76 -9.88
N SER A 5 -17.84 -19.87 -9.54
CA SER A 5 -19.30 -19.96 -9.57
C SER A 5 -19.88 -19.06 -8.49
N SER A 6 -20.70 -18.09 -8.87
CA SER A 6 -21.47 -17.29 -7.92
C SER A 6 -22.69 -18.05 -7.42
N ILE A 7 -23.06 -17.84 -6.15
CA ILE A 7 -24.32 -18.31 -5.58
C ILE A 7 -25.29 -17.14 -5.36
N GLU A 8 -26.58 -17.46 -5.26
CA GLU A 8 -27.61 -16.47 -4.95
C GLU A 8 -27.37 -15.85 -3.56
N PRO A 9 -27.36 -14.52 -3.42
CA PRO A 9 -27.02 -13.87 -2.15
C PRO A 9 -27.92 -14.29 -0.97
N GLN A 10 -29.18 -14.64 -1.24
CA GLN A 10 -30.14 -15.12 -0.24
C GLN A 10 -29.69 -16.43 0.43
N GLN A 11 -28.95 -17.28 -0.28
CA GLN A 11 -28.45 -18.56 0.26
C GLN A 11 -27.44 -18.35 1.40
N VAL A 12 -26.81 -17.18 1.45
CA VAL A 12 -25.91 -16.77 2.54
C VAL A 12 -26.47 -15.64 3.39
N GLY A 13 -27.80 -15.43 3.33
CA GLY A 13 -28.53 -14.47 4.15
C GLY A 13 -28.25 -13.01 3.79
N VAL A 14 -27.91 -12.72 2.53
CA VAL A 14 -27.80 -11.36 1.99
C VAL A 14 -29.08 -11.03 1.22
N GLN A 15 -29.63 -9.84 1.45
CA GLN A 15 -30.79 -9.35 0.70
C GLN A 15 -30.34 -8.71 -0.62
N GLU A 16 -30.85 -9.20 -1.76
CA GLU A 16 -30.43 -8.75 -3.11
C GLU A 16 -30.60 -7.23 -3.31
N GLU A 17 -31.68 -6.65 -2.79
CA GLU A 17 -31.97 -5.23 -2.96
C GLU A 17 -30.92 -4.36 -2.25
N LEU A 18 -30.54 -4.71 -1.02
CA LEU A 18 -29.52 -3.99 -0.26
C LEU A 18 -28.13 -4.18 -0.88
N LEU A 19 -27.82 -5.39 -1.36
CA LEU A 19 -26.59 -5.67 -2.08
C LEU A 19 -26.47 -4.82 -3.35
N SER A 20 -27.55 -4.76 -4.13
CA SER A 20 -27.61 -3.95 -5.35
C SER A 20 -27.42 -2.46 -5.07
N LYS A 21 -28.03 -1.94 -3.98
CA LYS A 21 -27.81 -0.54 -3.53
C LYS A 21 -26.35 -0.29 -3.15
N ALA A 22 -25.71 -1.20 -2.43
CA ALA A 22 -24.30 -1.07 -2.04
C ALA A 22 -23.37 -1.09 -3.25
N ILE A 23 -23.60 -1.98 -4.23
CA ILE A 23 -22.81 -2.04 -5.46
C ILE A 23 -23.00 -0.77 -6.29
N LYS A 24 -24.25 -0.32 -6.45
CA LYS A 24 -24.54 0.95 -7.13
C LYS A 24 -23.80 2.10 -6.46
N PHE A 25 -23.83 2.18 -5.13
CA PHE A 25 -23.10 3.20 -4.39
C PHE A 25 -21.59 3.15 -4.69
N ALA A 26 -20.98 1.95 -4.69
CA ALA A 26 -19.56 1.80 -5.01
C ALA A 26 -19.21 2.23 -6.45
N ILE A 27 -20.08 1.90 -7.42
CA ILE A 27 -19.91 2.30 -8.83
C ILE A 27 -20.07 3.83 -8.98
N ASP A 28 -21.09 4.41 -8.36
CA ASP A 28 -21.39 5.84 -8.47
C ASP A 28 -20.32 6.72 -7.77
N ASN A 29 -19.60 6.17 -6.78
CA ASN A 29 -18.57 6.87 -6.00
C ASN A 29 -17.15 6.38 -6.34
N GLU A 30 -16.94 5.90 -7.56
CA GLU A 30 -15.60 5.49 -7.98
C GLU A 30 -14.60 6.67 -7.93
N SER A 31 -13.32 6.34 -7.69
CA SER A 31 -12.23 7.31 -7.68
C SER A 31 -12.20 8.12 -8.98
N GLN A 32 -12.11 9.45 -8.83
CA GLN A 32 -11.95 10.41 -9.93
C GLN A 32 -10.48 10.57 -10.39
N MET A 33 -9.56 9.79 -9.80
CA MET A 33 -8.17 9.78 -10.23
C MET A 33 -8.06 9.42 -11.71
N ASP A 34 -7.13 10.08 -12.40
CA ASP A 34 -6.87 9.86 -13.83
C ASP A 34 -6.73 8.36 -14.15
N ARG A 35 -7.29 7.96 -15.28
CA ARG A 35 -7.21 6.58 -15.76
C ARG A 35 -5.81 6.27 -16.27
N ASP A 36 -5.09 7.28 -16.76
CA ASP A 36 -3.67 7.19 -17.02
C ASP A 36 -2.91 7.31 -15.69
N ILE A 37 -2.38 6.19 -15.18
CA ILE A 37 -1.62 6.18 -13.94
C ILE A 37 -0.32 6.98 -14.06
N GLY A 38 0.30 7.07 -15.25
CA GLY A 38 1.46 7.92 -15.46
C GLY A 38 1.11 9.38 -15.22
N ALA A 39 0.05 9.85 -15.89
CA ALA A 39 -0.42 11.23 -15.71
C ALA A 39 -0.93 11.51 -14.28
N ALA A 40 -1.52 10.51 -13.60
CA ALA A 40 -1.94 10.63 -12.20
C ALA A 40 -0.75 10.83 -11.26
N LEU A 41 0.36 10.13 -11.48
CA LEU A 41 1.56 10.22 -10.65
C LEU A 41 2.33 11.53 -10.86
N GLU A 42 2.22 12.15 -12.03
CA GLU A 42 2.87 13.43 -12.35
C GLU A 42 2.14 14.66 -11.75
N LYS A 43 0.98 14.47 -11.09
CA LYS A 43 0.12 15.57 -10.65
C LYS A 43 -0.39 15.37 -9.23
N GLY A 44 -0.75 16.48 -8.58
CA GLY A 44 -1.50 16.47 -7.32
C GLY A 44 -0.71 15.89 -6.14
N HIS A 45 -1.34 15.02 -5.35
CA HIS A 45 -0.74 14.46 -4.12
C HIS A 45 0.50 13.56 -4.35
N PHE A 46 0.73 13.13 -5.59
CA PHE A 46 1.84 12.27 -5.97
C PHE A 46 3.05 13.05 -6.52
N GLU A 47 2.88 14.35 -6.81
CA GLU A 47 3.94 15.17 -7.39
C GLU A 47 5.06 15.39 -6.38
N GLU A 48 6.25 14.85 -6.64
CA GLU A 48 7.47 15.12 -5.86
C GLU A 48 8.44 16.02 -6.66
N PRO A 49 9.33 16.78 -6.00
CA PRO A 49 10.30 17.63 -6.68
C PRO A 49 11.17 16.85 -7.68
N TRP A 50 11.35 17.38 -8.89
CA TRP A 50 12.23 16.79 -9.89
C TRP A 50 13.72 17.02 -9.50
N PRO A 51 14.64 16.05 -9.69
CA PRO A 51 14.50 14.73 -10.32
C PRO A 51 13.95 13.61 -9.44
N ILE A 52 13.68 13.86 -8.16
CA ILE A 52 13.31 12.82 -7.20
C ILE A 52 11.92 12.25 -7.50
N GLY A 53 11.01 13.04 -8.07
CA GLY A 53 9.68 12.60 -8.50
C GLY A 53 9.62 11.74 -9.74
N LYS A 54 10.77 11.36 -10.33
CA LYS A 54 10.78 10.46 -11.48
C LYS A 54 10.16 9.10 -11.12
N THR A 55 9.13 8.69 -11.85
CA THR A 55 8.50 7.38 -11.74
C THR A 55 9.50 6.26 -12.00
N ILE A 56 9.47 5.23 -11.14
CA ILE A 56 10.30 4.04 -11.27
C ILE A 56 9.41 2.85 -11.65
N GLY A 57 9.78 2.15 -12.71
CA GLY A 57 9.05 0.98 -13.18
C GLY A 57 7.88 1.31 -14.13
N PRO A 58 7.18 0.27 -14.62
CA PRO A 58 6.12 0.43 -15.59
C PRO A 58 4.84 0.97 -14.96
N VAL A 59 4.15 1.82 -15.70
CA VAL A 59 2.78 2.28 -15.41
C VAL A 59 1.89 1.94 -16.60
N LYS A 60 0.58 1.84 -16.36
CA LYS A 60 -0.41 1.57 -17.41
C LYS A 60 -1.74 2.21 -17.07
N HIS A 61 -2.64 2.28 -18.06
CA HIS A 61 -4.00 2.72 -17.80
C HIS A 61 -4.76 1.73 -16.91
N ARG A 62 -5.53 2.28 -15.96
CA ARG A 62 -6.47 1.50 -15.15
C ARG A 62 -7.81 1.35 -15.84
N LYS A 63 -8.50 0.22 -15.62
CA LYS A 63 -9.88 0.02 -16.09
C LYS A 63 -10.88 0.69 -15.16
N ALA A 64 -12.16 0.66 -15.54
CA ALA A 64 -13.27 1.02 -14.66
C ALA A 64 -13.24 0.19 -13.36
N GLY A 65 -13.77 0.74 -12.27
CA GLY A 65 -13.79 0.06 -10.98
C GLY A 65 -14.45 -1.32 -11.07
N SER A 66 -13.78 -2.32 -10.52
CA SER A 66 -14.29 -3.68 -10.39
C SER A 66 -14.37 -4.08 -8.91
N GLY A 67 -15.12 -5.13 -8.63
CA GLY A 67 -15.21 -5.62 -7.27
C GLY A 67 -15.80 -7.02 -7.17
N VAL A 68 -15.52 -7.64 -6.03
CA VAL A 68 -15.90 -8.99 -5.67
C VAL A 68 -16.47 -8.95 -4.27
N ILE A 69 -17.64 -9.54 -4.07
CA ILE A 69 -18.20 -9.72 -2.73
C ILE A 69 -18.27 -11.20 -2.44
N LEU A 70 -17.59 -11.60 -1.36
CA LEU A 70 -17.67 -12.93 -0.80
C LEU A 70 -18.38 -12.90 0.55
N ARG A 71 -19.17 -13.93 0.84
CA ARG A 71 -19.71 -14.16 2.18
C ARG A 71 -19.59 -15.64 2.52
N LYS A 72 -19.01 -15.95 3.69
CA LYS A 72 -18.73 -17.33 4.13
C LYS A 72 -17.91 -18.13 3.10
N GLY A 73 -16.94 -17.47 2.46
CA GLY A 73 -16.10 -18.08 1.42
C GLY A 73 -16.79 -18.32 0.08
N GLN A 74 -18.06 -17.93 -0.08
CA GLN A 74 -18.81 -18.07 -1.33
C GLN A 74 -18.86 -16.74 -2.09
N LEU A 75 -18.61 -16.79 -3.39
CA LEU A 75 -18.80 -15.64 -4.27
C LEU A 75 -20.30 -15.37 -4.43
N ILE A 76 -20.73 -14.13 -4.19
CA ILE A 76 -22.15 -13.76 -4.36
C ILE A 76 -22.38 -12.72 -5.45
N LYS A 77 -21.38 -11.87 -5.73
CA LYS A 77 -21.49 -10.88 -6.80
C LYS A 77 -20.12 -10.40 -7.24
N THR A 78 -20.02 -10.06 -8.52
CA THR A 78 -18.93 -9.28 -9.09
C THR A 78 -19.51 -8.13 -9.90
N TRP A 79 -18.69 -7.11 -10.15
CA TRP A 79 -18.94 -6.09 -11.16
C TRP A 79 -17.61 -5.64 -11.77
N GLY A 80 -17.66 -5.10 -12.98
CA GLY A 80 -16.46 -4.72 -13.74
C GLY A 80 -15.62 -5.92 -14.19
N ASP A 81 -14.39 -5.65 -14.60
CA ASP A 81 -13.43 -6.67 -15.01
C ASP A 81 -12.53 -7.03 -13.81
N VAL A 82 -12.88 -8.10 -13.11
CA VAL A 82 -12.16 -8.57 -11.91
C VAL A 82 -10.89 -9.35 -12.22
N GLU A 83 -10.69 -9.74 -13.48
CA GLU A 83 -9.49 -10.45 -13.94
C GLU A 83 -8.41 -9.49 -14.46
N TYR A 84 -8.74 -8.22 -14.64
CA TYR A 84 -7.77 -7.21 -15.06
C TYR A 84 -6.81 -6.87 -13.92
N VAL A 85 -5.52 -7.08 -14.15
CA VAL A 85 -4.47 -6.77 -13.17
C VAL A 85 -4.24 -5.26 -13.11
N ASP A 86 -4.81 -4.57 -12.14
CA ASP A 86 -4.64 -3.12 -11.99
C ASP A 86 -3.48 -2.72 -11.06
N MET A 87 -3.06 -1.44 -11.13
CA MET A 87 -2.17 -0.87 -10.12
C MET A 87 -2.96 -0.72 -8.80
N THR A 88 -2.51 -1.41 -7.75
CA THR A 88 -3.24 -1.49 -6.47
C THR A 88 -2.67 -0.59 -5.36
N PHE A 89 -1.64 0.20 -5.67
CA PHE A 89 -0.96 1.11 -4.73
C PHE A 89 -0.62 0.41 -3.39
N SER A 90 -1.09 0.95 -2.26
CA SER A 90 -0.75 0.46 -0.92
C SER A 90 -1.34 -0.91 -0.55
N ILE A 91 -2.21 -1.52 -1.38
CA ILE A 91 -2.60 -2.93 -1.19
C ILE A 91 -1.36 -3.83 -1.17
N SER A 92 -0.29 -3.45 -1.88
CA SER A 92 1.00 -4.16 -1.86
C SER A 92 1.57 -4.36 -0.44
N LYS A 93 1.28 -3.46 0.50
CA LYS A 93 1.72 -3.59 1.91
C LYS A 93 1.10 -4.81 2.59
N SER A 94 -0.16 -5.12 2.28
CA SER A 94 -0.84 -6.31 2.80
C SER A 94 -0.19 -7.61 2.28
N TYR A 95 0.26 -7.62 1.02
CA TYR A 95 1.00 -8.76 0.47
C TYR A 95 2.35 -8.93 1.17
N LEU A 96 3.06 -7.83 1.44
CA LEU A 96 4.32 -7.88 2.20
C LEU A 96 4.11 -8.42 3.63
N SER A 97 3.04 -8.03 4.31
CA SER A 97 2.69 -8.59 5.64
C SER A 97 2.41 -10.09 5.58
N LEU A 98 1.76 -10.58 4.51
CA LEU A 98 1.57 -12.02 4.29
C LEU A 98 2.89 -12.74 4.06
N CYS A 99 3.75 -12.21 3.19
CA CYS A 99 5.09 -12.76 2.93
C CYS A 99 5.92 -12.83 4.22
N MET A 100 5.82 -11.82 5.09
CA MET A 100 6.45 -11.85 6.41
C MET A 100 5.95 -13.01 7.26
N GLY A 101 4.63 -13.25 7.31
CA GLY A 101 4.06 -14.39 8.03
C GLY A 101 4.60 -15.74 7.54
N VAL A 102 4.75 -15.89 6.22
CA VAL A 102 5.39 -17.08 5.62
C VAL A 102 6.87 -17.18 6.01
N ALA A 103 7.62 -16.08 5.94
CA ALA A 103 9.04 -16.06 6.31
C ALA A 103 9.27 -16.40 7.80
N VAL A 104 8.35 -16.02 8.69
CA VAL A 104 8.36 -16.42 10.10
C VAL A 104 8.07 -17.91 10.24
N ASN A 105 7.01 -18.41 9.58
CA ASN A 105 6.67 -19.83 9.59
C ASN A 105 7.81 -20.72 9.10
N ASP A 106 8.53 -20.26 8.08
CA ASP A 106 9.63 -21.00 7.47
C ASP A 106 10.97 -20.81 8.21
N GLY A 107 10.98 -20.05 9.32
CA GLY A 107 12.17 -19.82 10.14
C GLY A 107 13.22 -18.91 9.52
N ILE A 108 12.93 -18.25 8.38
CA ILE A 108 13.81 -17.27 7.74
C ILE A 108 13.93 -16.02 8.62
N ILE A 109 12.82 -15.58 9.21
CA ILE A 109 12.77 -14.47 10.18
C ILE A 109 12.24 -15.07 11.51
N PRO A 110 13.14 -15.58 12.36
CA PRO A 110 12.73 -16.32 13.56
C PRO A 110 12.17 -15.44 14.67
N ASP A 111 12.48 -14.14 14.66
CA ASP A 111 12.00 -13.17 15.65
C ASP A 111 11.76 -11.81 14.98
N VAL A 112 10.49 -11.36 14.99
CA VAL A 112 10.10 -10.07 14.43
C VAL A 112 10.55 -8.89 15.29
N HIS A 113 10.90 -9.12 16.55
CA HIS A 113 11.45 -8.11 17.46
C HIS A 113 12.98 -8.03 17.40
N ALA A 114 13.64 -8.89 16.62
CA ALA A 114 15.07 -8.78 16.37
C ALA A 114 15.37 -7.62 15.40
N PRO A 115 16.52 -6.94 15.55
CA PRO A 115 16.96 -5.94 14.58
C PRO A 115 17.13 -6.54 13.18
N ILE A 116 16.66 -5.82 12.15
CA ILE A 116 16.69 -6.29 10.75
C ILE A 116 18.11 -6.60 10.28
N ARG A 117 19.08 -5.79 10.74
CA ARG A 117 20.51 -5.95 10.46
C ARG A 117 21.08 -7.30 10.89
N THR A 118 20.40 -8.06 11.73
CA THR A 118 20.86 -9.41 12.10
C THR A 118 20.89 -10.35 10.88
N ILE A 119 19.94 -10.16 9.95
CA ILE A 119 19.76 -10.98 8.74
C ILE A 119 20.19 -10.19 7.49
N VAL A 120 19.71 -8.96 7.32
CA VAL A 120 19.98 -8.14 6.11
C VAL A 120 21.32 -7.42 6.25
N LYS A 121 22.20 -7.54 5.24
CA LYS A 121 23.60 -7.06 5.26
C LYS A 121 23.94 -6.13 4.09
N ASP A 122 22.95 -5.44 3.53
CA ASP A 122 23.10 -4.55 2.39
C ASP A 122 23.60 -3.13 2.77
N GLY A 123 23.84 -2.88 4.06
CA GLY A 123 24.26 -1.60 4.60
C GLY A 123 23.11 -0.67 5.01
N GLY A 124 21.86 -0.99 4.66
CA GLY A 124 20.69 -0.14 4.94
C GLY A 124 20.36 0.03 6.42
N PHE A 125 20.95 -0.79 7.29
CA PHE A 125 20.72 -0.81 8.74
C PHE A 125 22.01 -0.70 9.56
N ASP A 126 23.08 -0.13 8.99
CA ASP A 126 24.36 0.04 9.70
C ASP A 126 24.51 1.39 10.43
N SER A 127 23.69 2.40 10.10
CA SER A 127 23.72 3.72 10.74
C SER A 127 23.28 3.67 12.22
N GLU A 128 23.67 4.67 12.99
CA GLU A 128 23.24 4.80 14.39
C GLU A 128 21.71 4.89 14.54
N GLN A 129 21.03 5.55 13.59
CA GLN A 129 19.58 5.64 13.53
C GLN A 129 18.95 4.27 13.23
N ASN A 130 19.46 3.56 12.21
CA ASN A 130 18.78 2.38 11.67
C ASN A 130 19.13 1.07 12.38
N LYS A 131 20.27 1.00 13.08
CA LYS A 131 20.82 -0.27 13.58
C LYS A 131 19.93 -1.03 14.56
N ASN A 132 19.02 -0.32 15.24
CA ASN A 132 18.10 -0.90 16.22
C ASN A 132 16.69 -1.12 15.65
N ILE A 133 16.46 -0.81 14.37
CA ILE A 133 15.16 -1.03 13.73
C ILE A 133 14.87 -2.53 13.67
N THR A 134 13.71 -2.91 14.22
CA THR A 134 13.19 -4.27 14.22
C THR A 134 12.24 -4.51 13.05
N TRP A 135 11.99 -5.77 12.71
CA TRP A 135 10.98 -6.12 11.70
C TRP A 135 9.60 -5.60 12.09
N ALA A 136 9.23 -5.72 13.37
CA ALA A 136 7.96 -5.23 13.91
C ALA A 136 7.77 -3.73 13.67
N GLN A 137 8.79 -2.91 13.90
CA GLN A 137 8.72 -1.46 13.67
C GLN A 137 8.55 -1.10 12.20
N MET A 138 9.18 -1.83 11.27
CA MET A 138 8.94 -1.65 9.83
C MET A 138 7.50 -2.04 9.44
N LEU A 139 6.98 -3.14 9.99
CA LEU A 139 5.62 -3.63 9.72
C LEU A 139 4.54 -2.73 10.33
N GLN A 140 4.87 -1.99 11.38
CA GLN A 140 3.97 -1.07 12.09
C GLN A 140 4.15 0.39 11.65
N LEU A 141 5.05 0.66 10.70
CA LEU A 141 5.33 2.01 10.19
C LEU A 141 5.85 2.98 11.28
N THR A 142 6.66 2.48 12.21
CA THR A 142 7.24 3.24 13.34
C THR A 142 8.77 3.22 13.33
N SER A 143 9.40 2.88 12.21
CA SER A 143 10.84 2.62 12.17
C SER A 143 11.73 3.85 12.26
N GLU A 144 11.24 5.03 11.83
CA GLU A 144 12.07 6.23 11.66
C GLU A 144 13.34 5.93 10.83
N TRP A 145 13.21 5.06 9.83
CA TRP A 145 14.31 4.67 8.95
C TRP A 145 14.79 5.87 8.13
N GLU A 146 16.11 6.04 8.01
CA GLU A 146 16.73 7.06 7.16
C GLU A 146 17.62 6.45 6.07
N GLY A 147 17.76 7.15 4.94
CA GLY A 147 18.65 6.75 3.86
C GLY A 147 18.08 7.04 2.47
N THR A 148 18.66 6.39 1.47
CA THR A 148 18.26 6.56 0.07
C THR A 148 17.97 5.20 -0.57
N LEU A 149 16.80 5.05 -1.19
CA LEU A 149 16.44 3.89 -1.99
C LEU A 149 16.11 4.31 -3.42
N TRP A 150 16.78 3.72 -4.40
CA TRP A 150 16.62 4.04 -5.84
C TRP A 150 16.72 5.55 -6.14
N ASP A 151 17.76 6.19 -5.60
CA ASP A 151 18.01 7.63 -5.69
C ASP A 151 16.94 8.52 -5.04
N LYS A 152 16.01 7.93 -4.28
CA LYS A 152 14.99 8.64 -3.51
C LYS A 152 15.38 8.66 -2.03
N PRO A 153 15.67 9.85 -1.46
CA PRO A 153 16.00 9.96 -0.05
C PRO A 153 14.74 9.91 0.82
N ASP A 154 14.86 9.42 2.05
CA ASP A 154 13.78 9.27 3.03
C ASP A 154 12.98 10.57 3.27
N TRP A 155 13.66 11.71 3.22
CA TRP A 155 13.07 12.98 3.59
C TRP A 155 11.97 13.48 2.66
N ILE A 156 11.75 12.82 1.51
CA ILE A 156 10.58 13.10 0.67
C ILE A 156 9.26 12.79 1.37
N ASP A 157 9.27 11.85 2.32
CA ASP A 157 8.10 11.49 3.12
C ASP A 157 7.95 12.35 4.38
N HIS A 158 8.92 13.25 4.66
CA HIS A 158 8.83 14.17 5.78
C HIS A 158 7.87 15.33 5.49
N TYR A 159 7.08 15.67 6.52
CA TYR A 159 6.04 16.70 6.44
C TYR A 159 5.05 16.47 5.30
N ARG A 160 4.88 15.21 4.87
CA ARG A 160 3.94 14.86 3.81
C ARG A 160 2.52 14.95 4.33
N ASP A 161 1.71 15.72 3.65
CA ASP A 161 0.29 15.77 3.91
C ASP A 161 -0.43 14.66 3.13
N VAL A 162 -0.71 13.55 3.81
CA VAL A 162 -1.42 12.40 3.24
C VAL A 162 -2.92 12.44 3.56
N ILE A 163 -3.36 13.26 4.53
CA ILE A 163 -4.73 13.26 5.08
C ILE A 163 -5.45 14.62 4.90
N GLY A 164 -4.75 15.66 4.47
CA GLY A 164 -5.25 17.04 4.32
C GLY A 164 -4.93 17.97 5.49
N ASP A 165 -3.95 17.65 6.35
CA ASP A 165 -3.47 18.53 7.41
C ASP A 165 -2.29 19.39 6.89
N SER A 166 -2.62 20.63 6.55
CA SER A 166 -1.75 21.56 5.83
C SER A 166 -0.71 22.27 6.68
N GLN A 167 -0.57 21.92 7.96
CA GLN A 167 0.24 22.67 8.94
C GLN A 167 1.74 22.76 8.63
N ASN A 168 2.29 21.92 7.75
CA ASN A 168 3.71 21.93 7.38
C ASN A 168 3.98 21.77 5.88
N LEU A 169 3.03 22.15 5.01
CA LEU A 169 3.20 22.03 3.55
C LEU A 169 4.44 22.77 3.03
N ASP A 170 4.78 23.91 3.64
CA ASP A 170 5.97 24.71 3.34
C ASP A 170 7.29 23.96 3.60
N LYS A 171 7.26 22.93 4.45
CA LYS A 171 8.41 22.09 4.80
C LYS A 171 8.43 20.77 4.07
N ARG A 172 7.48 20.50 3.16
CA ARG A 172 7.43 19.25 2.39
C ARG A 172 8.76 19.02 1.67
N GLY A 173 9.29 17.80 1.77
CA GLY A 173 10.58 17.47 1.16
C GLY A 173 11.78 18.12 1.85
N SER A 174 11.65 18.50 3.12
CA SER A 174 12.77 18.93 3.95
C SER A 174 13.04 17.91 5.06
N LYS A 175 14.28 17.89 5.57
CA LYS A 175 14.63 16.99 6.67
C LYS A 175 13.95 17.44 7.97
N ARG A 176 13.37 16.49 8.70
CA ARG A 176 12.99 16.66 10.11
C ARG A 176 13.98 15.93 11.01
N SER A 177 14.00 16.29 12.28
CA SER A 177 14.67 15.46 13.28
C SER A 177 13.89 14.15 13.42
N LEU A 178 14.60 13.05 13.31
CA LEU A 178 14.05 11.71 13.49
C LEU A 178 13.88 11.41 14.97
N GLN A 179 12.88 10.61 15.27
CA GLN A 179 12.66 10.01 16.58
C GLN A 179 13.39 8.66 16.66
N PRO A 180 13.57 8.10 17.87
CA PRO A 180 14.06 6.74 17.99
C PRO A 180 13.12 5.74 17.30
N PRO A 181 13.63 4.64 16.71
CA PRO A 181 12.77 3.58 16.18
C PRO A 181 11.76 3.06 17.20
N GLY A 182 10.51 2.94 16.80
CA GLY A 182 9.38 2.46 17.60
C GLY A 182 8.49 3.55 18.20
N THR A 183 8.70 4.82 17.85
CA THR A 183 7.80 5.93 18.21
C THR A 183 6.57 6.04 17.33
#